data_AF-A0A937EI65-F1
#
_entry.id   AF-A0A937EI65-F1
#
_cell.length_a   1.000
_cell.length_b   1.000
_cell.length_c   1.000
_cell.angle_alpha   90.00
_cell.angle_beta   90.00
_cell.angle_gamma   90.00
#
_symmetry.space_group_name_H-M   'P 1'
#
loop_
_entity.id
_entity.type
_entity.pdbx_description
1 polymer ?
#
loop_
_entity_poly.entity_id
_entity_poly.type
_entity_poly.pdbx_seq_one_letter_code
_entity_poly.pdbx_strand_id
1 'polypeptide(L)'
;MSTDVSGMIECRPLARIFGEDDEDAVWHAAIDLFLLNTGNAYDALACLFGVRNSYGFRPLSQDRGLPEGASNGLRAAFAAWGGPQDTHGTTWISWTELAAADWNETDSSGTRSRSTVAGPGTHWAPVWDVMRTLAELHGADNVRLVVWFD
;
A
#
# COMPACT_ATOMS: atom_id res chain seq x y z
N MET A 1 6.46 -10.08 19.76
CA MET A 1 5.96 -8.71 19.50
C MET A 1 5.00 -8.78 18.33
N SER A 2 3.90 -8.03 18.36
CA SER A 2 3.09 -7.82 17.14
C SER A 2 3.92 -7.03 16.11
N THR A 3 3.52 -7.01 14.84
CA THR A 3 3.88 -5.91 13.93
C THR A 3 2.56 -5.45 13.35
N ASP A 4 2.23 -4.20 13.64
CA ASP A 4 1.05 -3.55 13.13
C ASP A 4 1.43 -2.77 11.87
N VAL A 5 0.42 -2.50 11.04
CA VAL A 5 0.58 -1.76 9.78
C VAL A 5 -0.26 -0.50 9.85
N SER A 6 0.38 0.62 9.56
CA SER A 6 -0.24 1.93 9.45
C SER A 6 0.07 2.50 8.07
N GLY A 7 -0.75 3.42 7.57
CA GLY A 7 -0.57 3.89 6.20
C GLY A 7 -1.69 4.77 5.70
N MET A 8 -1.54 5.21 4.46
CA MET A 8 -2.55 5.98 3.75
C MET A 8 -2.61 5.56 2.28
N ILE A 9 -3.81 5.60 1.71
CA ILE A 9 -3.96 5.64 0.26
C ILE A 9 -3.81 7.10 -0.17
N GLU A 10 -3.01 7.34 -1.19
CA GLU A 10 -2.87 8.62 -1.86
C GLU A 10 -3.43 8.56 -3.28
N CYS A 11 -3.94 9.69 -3.77
CA CYS A 11 -4.28 9.87 -5.18
C CYS A 11 -3.76 11.20 -5.73
N ARG A 12 -3.60 11.26 -7.05
CA ARG A 12 -3.16 12.46 -7.79
C ARG A 12 -4.25 12.86 -8.80
N PRO A 13 -5.27 13.64 -8.38
CA PRO A 13 -6.51 13.79 -9.12
C PRO A 13 -6.39 14.63 -10.40
N LEU A 14 -5.53 15.65 -10.38
CA LEU A 14 -5.41 16.62 -11.47
C LEU A 14 -4.46 16.18 -12.59
N ALA A 15 -3.62 15.15 -12.35
CA ALA A 15 -2.71 14.60 -13.37
C ALA A 15 -3.43 14.15 -14.64
N ARG A 16 -4.65 13.61 -14.51
CA ARG A 16 -5.46 13.21 -15.66
C ARG A 16 -5.95 14.39 -16.49
N ILE A 17 -6.16 15.55 -15.86
CA ILE A 17 -6.76 16.74 -16.51
C ILE A 17 -5.68 17.62 -17.12
N PHE A 18 -4.61 17.90 -16.36
CA PHE A 18 -3.57 18.86 -16.73
C PHE A 18 -2.24 18.21 -17.15
N GLY A 19 -2.09 16.90 -16.93
CA GLY A 19 -0.83 16.16 -17.16
C GLY A 19 -0.05 15.99 -15.86
N GLU A 20 0.88 15.03 -15.85
CA GLU A 20 1.64 14.66 -14.64
C GLU A 20 2.69 15.71 -14.22
N ASP A 21 3.15 16.51 -15.18
CA ASP A 21 4.17 17.55 -15.00
C ASP A 21 3.56 18.88 -14.53
N ASP A 22 2.23 18.96 -14.39
CA ASP A 22 1.53 20.15 -13.94
C ASP A 22 1.76 20.39 -12.44
N GLU A 23 1.96 21.65 -12.03
CA GLU A 23 2.27 22.01 -10.65
C GLU A 23 1.14 21.70 -9.67
N ASP A 24 -0.11 21.67 -10.15
CA ASP A 24 -1.28 21.32 -9.37
C ASP A 24 -1.57 19.80 -9.38
N ALA A 25 -0.88 19.03 -10.22
CA ALA A 25 -0.94 17.57 -10.23
C ALA A 25 -0.10 16.96 -9.09
N VAL A 26 -0.42 17.32 -7.86
CA VAL A 26 0.24 16.81 -6.66
C VAL A 26 -0.50 15.61 -6.05
N TRP A 27 0.23 14.81 -5.27
CA TRP A 27 -0.36 13.73 -4.49
C TRP A 27 -1.13 14.31 -3.29
N HIS A 28 -2.30 13.72 -3.01
CA HIS A 28 -3.14 14.01 -1.86
C HIS A 28 -3.36 12.74 -1.04
N ALA A 29 -3.34 12.86 0.28
CA ALA A 29 -3.83 11.81 1.17
C ALA A 29 -5.34 11.68 0.99
N ALA A 30 -5.81 10.47 0.62
CA ALA A 30 -7.20 10.20 0.30
C ALA A 30 -7.93 9.51 1.47
N ILE A 31 -7.33 8.45 2.02
CA ILE A 31 -7.91 7.73 3.15
C ILE A 31 -6.82 7.13 4.03
N ASP A 32 -7.04 7.22 5.35
CA ASP A 32 -6.21 6.57 6.34
C ASP A 32 -6.50 5.07 6.38
N LEU A 33 -5.46 4.24 6.38
CA LEU A 33 -5.58 2.78 6.42
C LEU A 33 -6.32 2.31 7.68
N PHE A 34 -6.21 3.06 8.80
CA PHE A 34 -6.96 2.81 10.03
C PHE A 34 -8.48 2.74 9.78
N LEU A 35 -9.01 3.57 8.88
CA LEU A 35 -10.45 3.60 8.55
C LEU A 35 -10.91 2.38 7.76
N LEU A 36 -9.99 1.64 7.14
CA LEU A 36 -10.28 0.47 6.32
C LEU A 36 -10.08 -0.85 7.08
N ASN A 37 -9.73 -0.78 8.35
CA ASN A 37 -9.49 -1.88 9.29
C ASN A 37 -8.96 -3.17 8.62
N THR A 38 -7.65 -3.19 8.38
CA THR A 38 -6.97 -4.39 7.92
C THR A 38 -6.20 -5.00 9.09
N GLY A 39 -6.87 -5.88 9.86
CA GLY A 39 -6.27 -6.53 11.03
C GLY A 39 -4.97 -7.30 10.73
N ASN A 40 -4.41 -7.96 11.76
CA ASN A 40 -3.05 -8.49 11.73
C ASN A 40 -2.92 -9.78 10.89
N ALA A 41 -2.94 -9.66 9.57
CA ALA A 41 -2.68 -10.76 8.64
C ALA A 41 -1.20 -10.76 8.23
N TYR A 42 -0.33 -11.36 9.06
CA TYR A 42 1.12 -11.41 8.82
C TYR A 42 1.50 -12.04 7.48
N ASP A 43 0.71 -13.00 7.01
CA ASP A 43 0.87 -13.63 5.71
C ASP A 43 0.62 -12.63 4.57
N ALA A 44 -0.36 -11.73 4.72
CA ALA A 44 -0.56 -10.62 3.79
C ALA A 44 0.62 -9.64 3.81
N LEU A 45 1.11 -9.26 5.00
CA LEU A 45 2.26 -8.35 5.12
C LEU A 45 3.53 -8.96 4.53
N ALA A 46 3.77 -10.25 4.75
CA ALA A 46 4.84 -11.00 4.13
C ALA A 46 4.70 -11.03 2.61
N CYS A 47 3.50 -11.33 2.11
CA CYS A 47 3.20 -11.45 0.69
C CYS A 47 3.26 -10.12 -0.07
N LEU A 48 2.81 -9.02 0.53
CA LEU A 48 2.74 -7.71 -0.10
C LEU A 48 4.06 -6.96 0.06
N PHE A 49 4.63 -6.97 1.26
CA PHE A 49 5.68 -6.03 1.67
C PHE A 49 6.96 -6.69 2.18
N GLY A 50 7.01 -8.03 2.28
CA GLY A 50 8.19 -8.76 2.77
C GLY A 50 8.37 -8.71 4.28
N VAL A 51 7.42 -8.11 5.01
CA VAL A 51 7.49 -7.97 6.46
C VAL A 51 7.31 -9.33 7.12
N ARG A 52 8.27 -9.73 7.96
CA ARG A 52 8.29 -11.02 8.66
C ARG A 52 8.04 -12.22 7.73
N ASN A 53 8.59 -12.17 6.52
CA ASN A 53 8.34 -13.14 5.47
C ASN A 53 9.08 -14.48 5.66
N SER A 54 8.78 -15.19 6.75
CA SER A 54 9.23 -16.58 6.96
C SER A 54 8.53 -17.58 6.03
N TYR A 55 7.42 -17.20 5.40
CA TYR A 55 6.71 -17.98 4.38
C TYR A 55 7.49 -18.06 3.05
N GLY A 56 8.41 -17.11 2.80
CA GLY A 56 9.19 -17.08 1.57
C GLY A 56 8.39 -16.66 0.34
N PHE A 57 7.41 -15.76 0.50
CA PHE A 57 6.79 -15.08 -0.64
C PHE A 57 7.82 -14.24 -1.40
N ARG A 58 7.61 -14.03 -2.70
CA ARG A 58 8.21 -12.89 -3.40
C ARG A 58 7.31 -11.66 -3.15
N PRO A 59 7.76 -10.66 -2.39
CA PRO A 59 6.91 -9.52 -2.08
C PRO A 59 6.72 -8.62 -3.30
N LEU A 60 5.54 -7.99 -3.39
CA LEU A 60 5.25 -7.03 -4.46
C LEU A 60 6.04 -5.74 -4.30
N SER A 61 6.17 -5.26 -3.06
CA SER A 61 6.84 -4.00 -2.77
C SER A 61 7.54 -4.02 -1.41
N GLN A 62 8.82 -4.34 -1.40
CA GLN A 62 9.62 -4.37 -0.20
C GLN A 62 10.60 -3.18 -0.15
N ASP A 63 10.76 -2.60 1.05
CA ASP A 63 11.83 -1.66 1.43
C ASP A 63 12.06 -0.48 0.48
N ARG A 64 10.99 0.09 -0.07
CA ARG A 64 11.08 1.24 -0.99
C ARG A 64 11.23 2.60 -0.30
N GLY A 65 11.01 2.65 1.02
CA GLY A 65 10.93 3.91 1.74
C GLY A 65 9.60 4.63 1.51
N LEU A 66 9.53 5.90 1.92
CA LEU A 66 8.45 6.79 1.51
C LEU A 66 8.65 7.23 0.05
N PRO A 67 7.56 7.43 -0.73
CA PRO A 67 7.68 7.94 -2.08
C PRO A 67 8.19 9.39 -2.09
N GLU A 68 9.04 9.73 -3.07
CA GLU A 68 9.69 11.05 -3.19
C GLU A 68 8.67 12.21 -3.22
N GLY A 69 7.55 12.02 -3.91
CA GLY A 69 6.42 12.95 -3.96
C GLY A 69 5.29 12.66 -2.98
N ALA A 70 5.58 12.13 -1.77
CA ALA A 70 4.57 11.93 -0.73
C ALA A 70 3.82 13.24 -0.42
N SER A 71 2.49 13.16 -0.30
CA SER A 71 1.63 14.29 0.02
C SER A 71 1.97 14.88 1.39
N ASN A 72 1.67 16.17 1.57
CA ASN A 72 1.84 16.82 2.87
C ASN A 72 1.00 16.13 3.97
N GLY A 73 -0.20 15.65 3.63
CA GLY A 73 -1.05 14.90 4.54
C GLY A 73 -0.40 13.60 5.02
N LEU A 74 0.19 12.84 4.09
CA LEU A 74 0.92 11.61 4.43
C LEU A 74 2.15 11.89 5.30
N ARG A 75 2.94 12.91 4.94
CA ARG A 75 4.13 13.29 5.73
C ARG A 75 3.75 13.70 7.14
N ALA A 76 2.66 14.45 7.30
CA ALA A 76 2.15 14.86 8.60
C ALA A 76 1.68 13.66 9.43
N ALA A 77 0.95 12.71 8.82
CA ALA A 77 0.50 11.50 9.50
C ALA A 77 1.66 10.60 9.94
N PHE A 78 2.64 10.40 9.06
CA PHE A 78 3.85 9.64 9.38
C PHE A 78 4.65 10.28 10.52
N ALA A 79 4.81 11.61 10.50
CA ALA A 79 5.48 12.33 11.58
C ALA A 79 4.71 12.26 12.90
N ALA A 80 3.39 12.36 12.87
CA ALA A 80 2.53 12.25 14.06
C ALA A 80 2.55 10.84 14.67
N TRP A 81 2.80 9.81 13.87
CA TRP A 81 2.99 8.44 14.33
C TRP A 81 4.31 8.23 15.09
N GLY A 82 5.31 9.11 14.89
CA GLY A 82 6.67 8.98 15.44
C GLY A 82 7.78 9.02 14.39
N GLY A 83 7.39 8.93 13.10
CA GLY A 83 8.31 9.01 11.97
C GLY A 83 9.37 7.90 11.99
N PRO A 84 10.56 8.13 11.40
CA PRO A 84 11.55 7.08 11.22
C PRO A 84 12.08 6.44 12.52
N GLN A 85 11.92 7.10 13.67
CA GLN A 85 12.42 6.61 14.96
C GLN A 85 11.56 5.46 15.51
N ASP A 86 10.26 5.49 15.21
CA ASP A 86 9.26 4.56 15.75
C ASP A 86 8.75 3.58 14.68
N THR A 87 9.41 3.52 13.52
CA THR A 87 9.03 2.60 12.43
C THR A 87 10.18 1.69 12.02
N HIS A 88 9.90 0.41 11.85
CA HIS A 88 10.85 -0.60 11.37
C HIS A 88 11.08 -0.56 9.86
N GLY A 89 10.17 0.08 9.10
CA GLY A 89 10.30 0.24 7.67
C GLY A 89 9.12 0.96 7.06
N THR A 90 9.30 1.45 5.84
CA THR A 90 8.26 2.08 5.02
C THR A 90 8.35 1.58 3.59
N THR A 91 7.21 1.46 2.92
CA THR A 91 7.14 1.05 1.51
C THR A 91 5.82 1.51 0.90
N TRP A 92 5.67 1.37 -0.41
CA TRP A 92 4.45 1.77 -1.12
C TRP A 92 4.23 0.94 -2.37
N ILE A 93 2.96 0.72 -2.73
CA ILE A 93 2.55 -0.02 -3.93
C ILE A 93 1.51 0.79 -4.71
N SER A 94 1.71 0.94 -6.02
CA SER A 94 0.73 1.59 -6.90
C SER A 94 -0.44 0.66 -7.24
N TRP A 95 -1.57 1.24 -7.65
CA TRP A 95 -2.67 0.44 -8.19
C TRP A 95 -2.25 -0.30 -9.46
N THR A 96 -1.45 0.31 -10.33
CA THR A 96 -0.91 -0.35 -11.53
C THR A 96 -0.16 -1.64 -11.20
N GLU A 97 0.74 -1.62 -10.21
CA GLU A 97 1.49 -2.80 -9.78
C GLU A 97 0.58 -3.85 -9.15
N LEU A 98 -0.36 -3.43 -8.31
CA LEU A 98 -1.29 -4.33 -7.65
C LEU A 98 -2.24 -5.01 -8.65
N ALA A 99 -2.72 -4.28 -9.66
CA ALA A 99 -3.59 -4.79 -10.71
C ALA A 99 -2.86 -5.77 -11.64
N ALA A 100 -1.56 -5.57 -11.86
CA ALA A 100 -0.71 -6.45 -12.67
C ALA A 100 -0.16 -7.66 -11.91
N ALA A 101 -0.34 -7.72 -10.59
CA ALA A 101 0.20 -8.78 -9.75
C ALA A 101 -0.34 -10.17 -10.16
N ASP A 102 0.53 -11.18 -10.18
CA ASP A 102 0.09 -12.56 -10.20
C ASP A 102 -0.50 -12.92 -8.83
N TRP A 103 -1.83 -13.07 -8.78
CA TRP A 103 -2.56 -13.41 -7.56
C TRP A 103 -2.56 -14.91 -7.24
N ASN A 104 -2.13 -15.76 -8.19
CA ASN A 104 -1.96 -17.20 -7.97
C ASN A 104 -0.54 -17.55 -7.50
N GLU A 105 0.43 -16.63 -7.60
CA GLU A 105 1.77 -16.81 -7.06
C GLU A 105 1.70 -17.21 -5.58
N THR A 106 2.47 -18.24 -5.22
CA THR A 106 2.44 -18.85 -3.88
C THR A 106 3.67 -18.51 -3.06
N ASP A 107 3.55 -18.79 -1.75
CA ASP A 107 4.70 -18.90 -0.85
C ASP A 107 5.65 -20.03 -1.29
N SER A 108 6.82 -20.10 -0.64
CA SER A 108 7.84 -21.10 -0.94
C SER A 108 7.35 -22.55 -0.76
N SER A 109 6.31 -22.75 0.05
CA SER A 109 5.70 -24.06 0.28
C SER A 109 4.67 -24.47 -0.77
N GLY A 110 4.19 -23.53 -1.60
CA GLY A 110 3.10 -23.76 -2.55
C GLY A 110 1.70 -23.84 -1.91
N THR A 111 1.57 -23.56 -0.61
CA THR A 111 0.32 -23.77 0.14
C THR A 111 -0.54 -22.51 0.19
N ARG A 112 0.08 -21.33 0.19
CA ARG A 112 -0.63 -20.05 0.30
C ARG A 112 -0.41 -19.24 -0.96
N SER A 113 -1.48 -18.89 -1.66
CA SER A 113 -1.40 -17.93 -2.77
C SER A 113 -1.62 -16.50 -2.28
N ARG A 114 -1.13 -15.53 -3.04
CA ARG A 114 -1.39 -14.11 -2.79
C ARG A 114 -2.90 -13.82 -2.66
N SER A 115 -3.74 -14.45 -3.49
CA SER A 115 -5.20 -14.31 -3.39
C SER A 115 -5.78 -14.82 -2.07
N THR A 116 -5.21 -15.87 -1.48
CA THR A 116 -5.71 -16.42 -0.20
C THR A 116 -5.37 -15.55 0.99
N VAL A 117 -4.24 -14.82 0.95
CA VAL A 117 -3.73 -14.06 2.10
C VAL A 117 -4.03 -12.57 2.01
N ALA A 118 -4.14 -12.01 0.80
CA ALA A 118 -4.36 -10.59 0.57
C ALA A 118 -5.49 -10.30 -0.43
N GLY A 119 -6.22 -11.31 -0.93
CA GLY A 119 -7.23 -11.12 -1.96
C GLY A 119 -8.61 -10.65 -1.46
N PRO A 120 -9.64 -10.69 -2.33
CA PRO A 120 -10.99 -10.18 -2.03
C PRO A 120 -11.72 -10.84 -0.85
N GLY A 121 -11.30 -12.03 -0.42
CA GLY A 121 -11.87 -12.73 0.74
C GLY A 121 -11.21 -12.37 2.07
N THR A 122 -10.31 -11.39 2.09
CA THR A 122 -9.46 -11.06 3.24
C THR A 122 -9.77 -9.67 3.77
N HIS A 123 -9.18 -9.33 4.92
CA HIS A 123 -9.29 -7.98 5.47
C HIS A 123 -8.68 -6.90 4.57
N TRP A 124 -7.89 -7.25 3.54
CA TRP A 124 -7.35 -6.29 2.58
C TRP A 124 -8.34 -5.86 1.49
N ALA A 125 -9.47 -6.56 1.33
CA ALA A 125 -10.43 -6.26 0.26
C ALA A 125 -10.92 -4.80 0.26
N PRO A 126 -11.27 -4.17 1.39
CA PRO A 126 -11.69 -2.77 1.40
C PRO A 126 -10.62 -1.80 0.90
N VAL A 127 -9.34 -2.08 1.17
CA VAL A 127 -8.21 -1.28 0.68
C VAL A 127 -8.16 -1.31 -0.85
N TRP A 128 -8.27 -2.50 -1.42
CA TRP A 128 -8.26 -2.68 -2.86
C TRP A 128 -9.48 -2.08 -3.54
N ASP A 129 -10.65 -2.15 -2.92
CA ASP A 129 -11.87 -1.54 -3.45
C ASP A 129 -11.79 -0.01 -3.47
N VAL A 130 -11.22 0.61 -2.45
CA VAL A 130 -10.97 2.06 -2.44
C VAL A 130 -9.92 2.45 -3.47
N MET A 131 -8.79 1.72 -3.55
CA MET A 131 -7.77 1.99 -4.56
C MET A 131 -8.33 1.85 -5.98
N ARG A 132 -9.14 0.82 -6.25
CA ARG A 132 -9.82 0.62 -7.54
C ARG A 132 -10.69 1.82 -7.88
N THR A 133 -11.53 2.24 -6.93
CA THR A 133 -12.45 3.37 -7.12
C THR A 133 -11.68 4.64 -7.47
N LEU A 134 -10.60 4.94 -6.75
CA LEU A 134 -9.75 6.10 -7.02
C LEU A 134 -9.03 5.98 -8.37
N ALA A 135 -8.62 4.77 -8.76
CA ALA A 135 -7.92 4.52 -10.01
C ALA A 135 -8.84 4.68 -11.22
N GLU A 136 -10.12 4.31 -11.09
CA GLU A 136 -11.13 4.56 -12.13
C GLU A 136 -11.35 6.07 -12.36
N LEU A 137 -11.24 6.88 -11.31
CA LEU A 137 -11.37 8.33 -11.37
C LEU A 137 -10.11 9.00 -11.91
N HIS A 138 -8.94 8.66 -11.36
CA HIS A 138 -7.70 9.42 -11.53
C HIS A 138 -6.67 8.75 -12.46
N GLY A 139 -6.88 7.49 -12.83
CA GLY A 139 -5.92 6.67 -13.55
C GLY A 139 -5.11 5.77 -12.62
N ALA A 140 -4.73 4.59 -13.12
CA ALA A 140 -4.05 3.56 -12.33
C ALA A 140 -2.70 4.00 -11.76
N ASP A 141 -1.94 4.81 -12.52
CA ASP A 141 -0.64 5.34 -12.09
C ASP A 141 -0.76 6.46 -11.04
N ASN A 142 -1.97 6.98 -10.83
CA ASN A 142 -2.27 8.10 -9.94
C ASN A 142 -2.90 7.68 -8.61
N VAL A 143 -2.73 6.42 -8.22
CA VAL A 143 -3.19 5.87 -6.93
C VAL A 143 -2.13 4.95 -6.36
N ARG A 144 -1.82 5.13 -5.08
CA ARG A 144 -0.90 4.25 -4.36
C ARG A 144 -1.31 4.08 -2.91
N LEU A 145 -1.00 2.92 -2.35
CA LEU A 145 -0.99 2.68 -0.92
C LEU A 145 0.44 2.89 -0.42
N VAL A 146 0.60 3.66 0.64
CA VAL A 146 1.86 3.85 1.35
C VAL A 146 1.69 3.36 2.78
N VAL A 147 2.62 2.56 3.25
CA VAL A 147 2.54 1.91 4.57
C VAL A 147 3.86 2.02 5.34
N TRP A 148 3.73 1.96 6.66
CA TRP A 148 4.81 1.87 7.62
C TRP A 148 4.49 0.85 8.71
N PHE A 149 5.53 0.29 9.32
CA PHE A 149 5.44 -0.86 10.22
C PHE A 149 6.11 -0.57 11.56
N ASP A 150 5.56 -1.13 12.64
CA ASP A 150 6.11 -1.09 14.01
C ASP A 150 6.55 -2.48 14.56
#